data_AF-A0A5R9AB57-F1
#
_entry.id   AF-A0A5R9AB57-F1
#
_cell.length_a   1.000
_cell.length_b   1.000
_cell.length_c   1.000
_cell.angle_alpha   90.00
_cell.angle_beta   90.00
_cell.angle_gamma   90.00
#
_symmetry.space_group_name_H-M   'P 1'
#
loop_
_entity.id
_entity.type
_entity.pdbx_description
1 polymer ?
#
loop_
_entity_poly.entity_id
_entity_poly.type
_entity_poly.pdbx_seq_one_letter_code
_entity_poly.pdbx_strand_id
1 'polypeptide(L)'
;MEQADMKETAVDLAETHKYLVKHDIKGGLTTTLLANRAMARGIPISADAKRRLSLKVGKRRIWFDGARSNLNDLLARRCTRYKDVTSRLLRHHGVRAPENVAFSHDQLSQAWSWAECQLPVVVKPPDEGMGTSVHVNITEFADFEKAFEDVAAQSEFVLVERFVEGVEHRVLLVYGKVAAAARRVPANVIGDGTSTITELVEEKNRLRTESQNPVHYQIPVDDVVRKELQKQQLSLDSVPAQGQKVWLRPNSNVHSGGDGVDATDELTAEEIEMAAAVAKAIPGLRVAGIDMLLPREGNGDQPYVLEVNSSAMITGHHYPWVGQARDAAGMLLDGMFPRRGGTVHPTPANASSPGGSGVSASRSGVTTQVRRQVRILRRRLLWWKNRQLK
;
A
#
# COMPACT_ATOMS: atom_id res chain seq x y z
N MET A 1 -30.60 28.49 -4.92
CA MET A 1 -30.15 27.55 -5.97
C MET A 1 -30.19 26.15 -5.38
N GLU A 2 -31.31 25.47 -5.60
CA GLU A 2 -31.45 24.02 -5.39
C GLU A 2 -30.38 23.31 -6.22
N GLN A 3 -29.66 22.36 -5.63
CA GLN A 3 -28.86 21.41 -6.38
C GLN A 3 -29.46 20.03 -6.16
N ALA A 4 -29.93 19.48 -7.27
CA ALA A 4 -30.60 18.20 -7.37
C ALA A 4 -29.74 17.06 -6.82
N ASP A 5 -30.42 16.10 -6.20
CA ASP A 5 -29.87 14.83 -5.74
C ASP A 5 -29.28 14.09 -6.96
N MET A 6 -27.95 14.18 -7.13
CA MET A 6 -27.27 13.65 -8.32
C MET A 6 -27.15 12.13 -8.22
N LYS A 7 -27.98 11.40 -8.97
CA LYS A 7 -27.86 9.94 -9.13
C LYS A 7 -26.47 9.57 -9.63
N GLU A 8 -25.80 8.71 -8.87
CA GLU A 8 -24.47 8.18 -9.17
C GLU A 8 -24.52 7.41 -10.49
N THR A 9 -23.79 7.91 -11.49
CA THR A 9 -23.73 7.27 -12.81
C THR A 9 -22.46 6.45 -12.90
N ALA A 10 -22.56 5.16 -13.21
CA ALA A 10 -21.37 4.33 -13.41
C ALA A 10 -20.57 4.85 -14.61
N VAL A 11 -19.35 5.33 -14.36
CA VAL A 11 -18.43 5.79 -15.42
C VAL A 11 -17.44 4.65 -15.70
N ASP A 12 -17.24 4.31 -16.97
CA ASP A 12 -16.24 3.31 -17.36
C ASP A 12 -14.81 3.84 -17.15
N LEU A 13 -13.92 2.99 -16.62
CA LEU A 13 -12.55 3.41 -16.29
C LEU A 13 -11.72 3.69 -17.56
N ALA A 14 -11.96 2.97 -18.66
CA ALA A 14 -11.27 3.20 -19.92
C ALA A 14 -11.77 4.48 -20.60
N GLU A 15 -13.05 4.79 -20.50
CA GLU A 15 -13.60 6.09 -20.91
C GLU A 15 -13.02 7.24 -20.09
N THR A 16 -12.90 7.05 -18.76
CA THR A 16 -12.25 8.04 -17.89
C THR A 16 -10.81 8.28 -18.33
N HIS A 17 -10.05 7.23 -18.60
CA HIS A 17 -8.66 7.36 -19.06
C HIS A 17 -8.58 8.14 -20.39
N LYS A 18 -9.44 7.82 -21.36
CA LYS A 18 -9.53 8.57 -22.62
C LYS A 18 -9.88 10.03 -22.40
N TYR A 19 -10.79 10.32 -21.47
CA TYR A 19 -11.13 11.69 -21.09
C TYR A 19 -9.89 12.43 -20.57
N LEU A 20 -9.11 11.83 -19.66
CA LEU A 20 -7.90 12.44 -19.12
C LEU A 20 -6.89 12.77 -20.22
N VAL A 21 -6.64 11.83 -21.13
CA VAL A 21 -5.74 12.04 -22.28
C VAL A 21 -6.24 13.18 -23.17
N LYS A 22 -7.53 13.19 -23.51
CA LYS A 22 -8.14 14.23 -24.35
C LYS A 22 -8.03 15.63 -23.75
N HIS A 23 -8.06 15.74 -22.42
CA HIS A 23 -8.01 17.02 -21.69
C HIS A 23 -6.63 17.34 -21.12
N ASP A 24 -5.59 16.66 -21.59
CA ASP A 24 -4.19 16.85 -21.20
C ASP A 24 -3.95 16.77 -19.68
N ILE A 25 -4.67 15.89 -19.00
CA ILE A 25 -4.45 15.56 -17.59
C ILE A 25 -3.51 14.37 -17.52
N LYS A 26 -2.40 14.50 -16.77
CA LYS A 26 -1.47 13.40 -16.47
C LYS A 26 -2.25 12.20 -15.94
N GLY A 27 -2.05 11.06 -16.59
CA GLY A 27 -2.72 9.81 -16.24
C GLY A 27 -2.13 9.13 -15.01
N GLY A 28 -2.16 7.80 -15.05
CA GLY A 28 -1.81 6.93 -13.93
C GLY A 28 -3.06 6.38 -13.24
N LEU A 29 -2.93 5.21 -12.62
CA LEU A 29 -4.07 4.48 -12.07
C LEU A 29 -4.77 5.26 -10.96
N THR A 30 -4.02 5.81 -9.99
CA THR A 30 -4.58 6.66 -8.92
C THR A 30 -5.38 7.84 -9.47
N THR A 31 -4.79 8.59 -10.42
CA THR A 31 -5.46 9.75 -11.04
C THR A 31 -6.73 9.33 -11.77
N THR A 32 -6.68 8.21 -12.49
CA THR A 32 -7.82 7.69 -13.25
C THR A 32 -8.96 7.25 -12.33
N LEU A 33 -8.65 6.56 -11.22
CA LEU A 33 -9.64 6.17 -10.21
C LEU A 33 -10.32 7.37 -9.55
N LEU A 34 -9.53 8.38 -9.17
CA LEU A 34 -10.06 9.61 -8.58
C LEU A 34 -10.93 10.39 -9.56
N ALA A 35 -10.47 10.54 -10.80
CA ALA A 35 -11.26 11.19 -11.85
C ALA A 35 -12.57 10.43 -12.13
N ASN A 36 -12.52 9.09 -12.16
CA ASN A 36 -13.69 8.26 -12.40
C ASN A 36 -14.78 8.50 -11.36
N ARG A 37 -14.40 8.46 -10.08
CA ARG A 37 -15.33 8.69 -8.97
C ARG A 37 -15.78 10.15 -8.87
N ALA A 38 -14.92 11.11 -9.23
CA ALA A 38 -15.32 12.52 -9.31
C ALA A 38 -16.37 12.74 -10.40
N MET A 39 -16.15 12.19 -11.60
CA MET A 39 -17.10 12.26 -12.72
C MET A 39 -18.43 11.59 -12.40
N ALA A 40 -18.40 10.41 -11.76
CA ALA A 40 -19.61 9.69 -11.32
C ALA A 40 -20.46 10.50 -10.32
N ARG A 41 -19.80 11.35 -9.51
CA ARG A 41 -20.41 12.29 -8.56
C ARG A 41 -20.71 13.68 -9.16
N GLY A 42 -20.46 13.89 -10.44
CA GLY A 42 -20.64 15.19 -11.10
C GLY A 42 -19.69 16.29 -10.62
N ILE A 43 -18.57 15.93 -9.98
CA ILE A 43 -17.56 16.89 -9.53
C ILE A 43 -16.75 17.35 -10.75
N PRO A 44 -16.68 18.66 -11.04
CA PRO A 44 -15.90 19.17 -12.15
C PRO A 44 -14.41 18.83 -12.00
N ILE A 45 -13.84 18.26 -13.06
CA ILE A 45 -12.40 17.98 -13.18
C ILE A 45 -11.77 18.76 -14.32
N SER A 46 -10.54 19.22 -14.14
CA SER A 46 -9.75 19.91 -15.16
C SER A 46 -8.26 19.61 -15.03
N ALA A 47 -7.48 19.91 -16.07
CA ALA A 47 -6.04 20.05 -15.93
C ALA A 47 -5.71 21.40 -15.26
N ASP A 48 -4.64 21.44 -14.47
CA ASP A 48 -3.97 22.69 -14.11
C ASP A 48 -2.75 22.95 -15.00
N ALA A 49 -2.02 24.06 -14.76
CA ALA A 49 -0.85 24.43 -15.55
C ALA A 49 0.29 23.38 -15.55
N LYS A 50 0.28 22.43 -14.61
CA LYS A 50 1.25 21.32 -14.53
C LYS A 50 0.65 20.01 -15.03
N ARG A 51 -0.50 20.07 -15.72
CA ARG A 51 -1.27 18.92 -16.22
C ARG A 51 -1.76 17.99 -15.10
N ARG A 52 -1.90 18.49 -13.87
CA ARG A 52 -2.38 17.70 -12.72
C ARG A 52 -3.90 17.63 -12.75
N LEU A 53 -4.46 16.55 -12.21
CA LEU A 53 -5.91 16.45 -12.00
C LEU A 53 -6.32 17.50 -10.96
N SER A 54 -7.21 18.43 -11.32
CA SER A 54 -7.76 19.43 -10.42
C SER A 54 -9.27 19.21 -10.27
N LEU A 55 -9.74 19.10 -9.03
CA LEU A 55 -11.13 19.00 -8.65
C LEU A 55 -11.55 20.31 -7.99
N LYS A 56 -12.69 20.89 -8.42
CA LYS A 56 -13.19 22.16 -7.86
C LYS A 56 -14.66 22.05 -7.50
N VAL A 57 -14.97 22.29 -6.22
CA VAL A 57 -16.34 22.42 -5.71
C VAL A 57 -16.44 23.72 -4.91
N GLY A 58 -17.25 24.66 -5.40
CA GLY A 58 -17.33 26.01 -4.83
C GLY A 58 -15.95 26.71 -4.80
N LYS A 59 -15.51 27.12 -3.60
CA LYS A 59 -14.21 27.76 -3.37
C LYS A 59 -13.07 26.74 -3.13
N ARG A 60 -13.38 25.47 -2.92
CA ARG A 60 -12.39 24.43 -2.62
C ARG A 60 -11.80 23.88 -3.91
N ARG A 61 -10.47 23.92 -4.02
CA ARG A 61 -9.71 23.33 -5.12
C ARG A 61 -8.69 22.34 -4.58
N ILE A 62 -8.73 21.12 -5.10
CA ILE A 62 -7.82 20.04 -4.73
C ILE A 62 -7.14 19.56 -6.01
N TRP A 63 -5.82 19.40 -6.00
CA TRP A 63 -5.09 18.84 -7.12
C TRP A 63 -4.39 17.54 -6.75
N PHE A 64 -4.21 16.67 -7.75
CA PHE A 64 -3.51 15.40 -7.65
C PHE A 64 -2.48 15.24 -8.77
N ASP A 65 -1.29 14.79 -8.39
CA ASP A 65 -0.22 14.33 -9.28
C ASP A 65 0.17 12.92 -8.87
N GLY A 66 -0.55 11.93 -9.41
CA GLY A 66 -0.57 10.57 -8.86
C GLY A 66 -1.16 10.57 -7.45
N ALA A 67 -0.43 10.01 -6.47
CA ALA A 67 -0.84 10.00 -5.06
C ALA A 67 -0.53 11.32 -4.31
N ARG A 68 0.23 12.24 -4.91
CA ARG A 68 0.58 13.53 -4.30
C ARG A 68 -0.55 14.52 -4.47
N SER A 69 -0.85 15.32 -3.45
CA SER A 69 -1.91 16.35 -3.49
C SER A 69 -1.60 17.56 -2.61
N ASN A 70 -2.46 18.57 -2.64
CA ASN A 70 -2.50 19.66 -1.64
C ASN A 70 -3.45 19.37 -0.47
N LEU A 71 -3.79 18.11 -0.22
CA LEU A 71 -4.62 17.78 0.94
C LEU A 71 -3.87 17.93 2.26
N ASN A 72 -2.59 17.61 2.27
CA ASN A 72 -1.76 17.76 3.47
C ASN A 72 -1.09 19.12 3.46
N ASP A 73 -1.02 19.75 4.63
CA ASP A 73 -0.29 21.01 4.79
C ASP A 73 1.22 20.80 4.58
N LEU A 74 1.94 21.87 4.26
CA LEU A 74 3.38 21.79 4.02
C LEU A 74 4.13 21.26 5.25
N LEU A 75 3.69 21.63 6.45
CA LEU A 75 4.24 21.14 7.71
C LEU A 75 4.07 19.63 7.84
N ALA A 76 2.86 19.09 7.67
CA ALA A 76 2.60 17.66 7.70
C ALA A 76 3.52 16.89 6.75
N ARG A 77 3.65 17.37 5.50
CA ARG A 77 4.53 16.75 4.49
C ARG A 77 5.99 16.74 4.92
N ARG A 78 6.47 17.82 5.55
CA ARG A 78 7.85 17.91 6.08
C ARG A 78 8.06 16.98 7.27
N CYS A 79 7.12 16.94 8.20
CA CYS A 79 7.18 16.04 9.36
C CYS A 79 7.24 14.58 8.91
N THR A 80 6.37 14.17 7.97
CA THR A 80 6.32 12.80 7.45
C THR A 80 7.51 12.40 6.57
N ARG A 81 8.36 13.36 6.17
CA ARG A 81 9.53 13.04 5.34
C ARG A 81 10.61 12.34 6.15
N TYR A 82 10.81 12.77 7.40
CA TYR A 82 11.88 12.30 8.26
C TYR A 82 11.32 11.37 9.32
N LYS A 83 11.81 10.12 9.34
CA LYS A 83 11.29 9.05 10.20
C LYS A 83 11.52 9.33 11.69
N ASP A 84 12.65 9.93 12.06
CA ASP A 84 12.96 10.37 13.43
C ASP A 84 12.03 11.49 13.90
N VAL A 85 11.75 12.48 13.05
CA VAL A 85 10.79 13.55 13.36
C VAL A 85 9.39 12.97 13.52
N THR A 86 9.00 12.07 12.62
CA THR A 86 7.71 11.38 12.66
C THR A 86 7.55 10.57 13.95
N SER A 87 8.50 9.70 14.27
CA SER A 87 8.44 8.84 15.45
C SER A 87 8.40 9.64 16.75
N ARG A 88 9.16 10.76 16.84
CA ARG A 88 9.15 11.65 18.00
C ARG A 88 7.80 12.32 18.20
N LEU A 89 7.16 12.82 17.13
CA LEU A 89 5.82 13.39 17.20
C LEU A 89 4.78 12.36 17.62
N LEU A 90 4.86 11.15 17.06
CA LEU A 90 3.97 10.04 17.41
C LEU A 90 4.09 9.68 18.90
N ARG A 91 5.31 9.44 19.39
CA ARG A 91 5.58 9.11 20.80
C ARG A 91 5.14 10.23 21.75
N HIS A 92 5.36 11.50 21.39
CA HIS A 92 4.90 12.64 22.19
C HIS A 92 3.37 12.65 22.37
N HIS A 93 2.63 12.14 21.40
CA HIS A 93 1.17 12.02 21.43
C HIS A 93 0.67 10.65 21.91
N GLY A 94 1.55 9.82 22.50
CA GLY A 94 1.18 8.50 23.03
C GLY A 94 0.97 7.43 21.96
N VAL A 95 1.30 7.71 20.69
CA VAL A 95 1.28 6.70 19.62
C VAL A 95 2.61 5.95 19.64
N ARG A 96 2.55 4.63 19.79
CA ARG A 96 3.74 3.77 19.79
C ARG A 96 4.45 3.85 18.44
N ALA A 97 5.69 4.29 18.46
CA ALA A 97 6.62 4.26 17.33
C ALA A 97 7.99 3.83 17.86
N PRO A 98 8.82 3.12 17.07
CA PRO A 98 10.12 2.67 17.54
C PRO A 98 11.00 3.83 18.03
N GLU A 99 11.74 3.60 19.11
CA GLU A 99 12.78 4.54 19.54
C GLU A 99 13.87 4.61 18.47
N ASN A 100 14.31 5.83 18.15
CA ASN A 100 15.34 6.05 17.15
C ASN A 100 16.09 7.36 17.40
N VAL A 101 17.29 7.43 16.84
CA VAL A 101 18.15 8.60 16.80
C VAL A 101 18.83 8.68 15.43
N ALA A 102 18.88 9.87 14.84
CA ALA A 102 19.63 10.14 13.63
C ALA A 102 21.04 10.65 14.02
N PHE A 103 22.06 10.00 13.46
CA PHE A 103 23.47 10.31 13.64
C PHE A 103 24.05 10.84 12.34
N SER A 104 25.01 11.76 12.42
CA SER A 104 25.80 12.15 11.24
C SER A 104 26.68 10.98 10.79
N HIS A 105 27.04 10.96 9.50
CA HIS A 105 27.86 9.89 8.90
C HIS A 105 29.21 9.62 9.59
N ASP A 106 29.73 10.55 10.38
CA ASP A 106 31.00 10.45 11.11
C ASP A 106 30.83 10.01 12.59
N GLN A 107 29.60 9.73 13.03
CA GLN A 107 29.26 9.44 14.42
C GLN A 107 29.05 7.94 14.72
N LEU A 108 29.80 7.06 14.04
CA LEU A 108 29.67 5.60 14.19
C LEU A 108 29.75 5.14 15.65
N SER A 109 30.75 5.61 16.41
CA SER A 109 30.95 5.19 17.80
C SER A 109 29.81 5.62 18.73
N GLN A 110 29.25 6.82 18.52
CA GLN A 110 28.10 7.31 19.28
C GLN A 110 26.82 6.56 18.90
N ALA A 111 26.66 6.26 17.61
CA ALA A 111 25.56 5.46 17.11
C ALA A 111 25.56 4.05 17.70
N TRP A 112 26.74 3.40 17.76
CA TRP A 112 26.88 2.08 18.40
C TRP A 112 26.58 2.14 19.90
N SER A 113 27.12 3.12 20.62
CA SER A 113 26.88 3.28 22.07
C SER A 113 25.38 3.39 22.40
N TRP A 114 24.60 4.04 21.53
CA TRP A 114 23.14 4.09 21.65
C TRP A 114 22.49 2.74 21.26
N ALA A 115 22.95 2.14 20.16
CA ALA A 115 22.40 0.91 19.60
C ALA A 115 22.57 -0.30 20.53
N GLU A 116 23.70 -0.42 21.21
CA GLU A 116 24.03 -1.54 22.10
C GLU A 116 23.00 -1.69 23.25
N CYS A 117 22.43 -0.57 23.69
CA CYS A 117 21.38 -0.54 24.70
C CYS A 117 19.99 -0.95 24.17
N GLN A 118 19.84 -1.11 22.85
CA GLN A 118 18.56 -1.24 22.15
C GLN A 118 18.47 -2.48 21.25
N LEU A 119 19.51 -3.32 21.23
CA LEU A 119 19.60 -4.49 20.34
C LEU A 119 18.39 -5.44 20.48
N PRO A 120 17.91 -6.03 19.37
CA PRO A 120 18.34 -5.79 17.99
C PRO A 120 17.94 -4.40 17.45
N VAL A 121 18.71 -3.88 16.49
CA VAL A 121 18.46 -2.57 15.86
C VAL A 121 18.28 -2.66 14.34
N VAL A 122 17.73 -1.58 13.79
CA VAL A 122 17.58 -1.28 12.36
C VAL A 122 18.45 -0.07 12.04
N VAL A 123 19.19 -0.14 10.93
CA VAL A 123 20.01 0.96 10.39
C VAL A 123 19.50 1.31 8.99
N LYS A 124 19.10 2.58 8.78
CA LYS A 124 18.47 3.04 7.53
C LYS A 124 18.65 4.55 7.29
N PRO A 125 18.46 5.05 6.06
CA PRO A 125 18.33 6.50 5.84
C PRO A 125 17.08 7.08 6.53
N PRO A 126 17.12 8.32 7.06
CA PRO A 126 15.98 8.91 7.74
C PRO A 126 14.84 9.33 6.79
N ASP A 127 15.11 9.57 5.50
CA ASP A 127 14.19 10.25 4.58
C ASP A 127 13.83 9.48 3.29
N GLU A 128 14.28 8.23 3.13
CA GLU A 128 13.98 7.40 1.96
C GLU A 128 12.82 6.40 2.18
N GLY A 129 11.93 6.27 1.20
CA GLY A 129 10.69 5.49 1.31
C GLY A 129 10.61 4.22 0.45
N MET A 130 11.73 3.71 -0.10
CA MET A 130 11.72 2.53 -0.99
C MET A 130 12.51 1.32 -0.46
N GLY A 131 12.95 1.35 0.79
CA GLY A 131 13.68 0.24 1.40
C GLY A 131 15.12 0.06 0.90
N THR A 132 15.69 1.06 0.22
CA THR A 132 17.11 1.10 -0.14
C THR A 132 17.94 1.20 1.15
N SER A 133 18.93 0.33 1.30
CA SER A 133 19.83 0.26 2.46
C SER A 133 19.13 0.30 3.81
N VAL A 134 18.11 -0.54 3.94
CA VAL A 134 17.51 -0.85 5.23
C VAL A 134 18.10 -2.17 5.71
N HIS A 135 18.88 -2.08 6.78
CA HIS A 135 19.48 -3.23 7.46
C HIS A 135 18.71 -3.48 8.75
N VAL A 136 18.20 -4.70 8.92
CA VAL A 136 17.29 -5.06 10.03
C VAL A 136 17.89 -6.17 10.88
N ASN A 137 17.42 -6.28 12.12
CA ASN A 137 17.79 -7.32 13.06
C ASN A 137 19.31 -7.41 13.31
N ILE A 138 19.98 -6.26 13.42
CA ILE A 138 21.41 -6.19 13.73
C ILE A 138 21.60 -6.40 15.23
N THR A 139 22.44 -7.38 15.59
CA THR A 139 22.70 -7.78 16.98
C THR A 139 24.16 -7.63 17.41
N GLU A 140 25.07 -7.30 16.49
CA GLU A 140 26.50 -7.24 16.77
C GLU A 140 27.18 -6.07 16.05
N PHE A 141 28.32 -5.62 16.61
CA PHE A 141 29.04 -4.44 16.13
C PHE A 141 29.52 -4.58 14.68
N ALA A 142 30.04 -5.75 14.29
CA ALA A 142 30.60 -5.95 12.96
C ALA A 142 29.56 -5.79 11.84
N ASP A 143 28.32 -6.22 12.07
CA ASP A 143 27.23 -6.02 11.13
C ASP A 143 26.66 -4.60 11.21
N PHE A 144 26.64 -4.01 12.40
CA PHE A 144 26.27 -2.61 12.60
C PHE A 144 27.19 -1.65 11.84
N GLU A 145 28.50 -1.83 11.94
CA GLU A 145 29.51 -1.01 11.27
C GLU A 145 29.31 -1.01 9.75
N LYS A 146 29.19 -2.21 9.15
CA LYS A 146 28.92 -2.35 7.71
C LYS A 146 27.61 -1.68 7.30
N ALA A 147 26.55 -1.88 8.07
CA ALA A 147 25.24 -1.29 7.79
C ALA A 147 25.28 0.24 7.89
N PHE A 148 25.99 0.76 8.89
CA PHE A 148 26.15 2.19 9.11
C PHE A 148 26.95 2.83 7.96
N GLU A 149 28.06 2.22 7.57
CA GLU A 149 28.89 2.68 6.43
C GLU A 149 28.12 2.65 5.10
N ASP A 150 27.33 1.60 4.85
CA ASP A 150 26.48 1.50 3.65
C ASP A 150 25.44 2.63 3.58
N VAL A 151 24.81 2.97 4.69
CA VAL A 151 23.88 4.11 4.75
C VAL A 151 24.60 5.45 4.66
N ALA A 152 25.73 5.59 5.36
CA ALA A 152 26.55 6.80 5.36
C ALA A 152 27.14 7.14 3.98
N ALA A 153 27.39 6.12 3.14
CA ALA A 153 27.91 6.32 1.78
C ALA A 153 26.95 7.08 0.84
N GLN A 154 25.66 7.16 1.19
CA GLN A 154 24.61 7.73 0.34
C GLN A 154 23.70 8.74 1.06
N SER A 155 23.79 8.84 2.38
CA SER A 155 23.00 9.78 3.20
C SER A 155 23.89 10.52 4.19
N GLU A 156 23.60 11.81 4.38
CA GLU A 156 24.29 12.65 5.37
C GLU A 156 24.05 12.18 6.81
N PHE A 157 22.90 11.54 7.03
CA PHE A 157 22.45 11.06 8.32
C PHE A 157 22.09 9.58 8.26
N VAL A 158 22.45 8.86 9.31
CA VAL A 158 22.12 7.45 9.52
C VAL A 158 21.11 7.36 10.67
N LEU A 159 19.92 6.84 10.39
CA LEU A 159 18.92 6.57 11.42
C LEU A 159 19.17 5.19 12.02
N VAL A 160 19.37 5.15 13.33
CA VAL A 160 19.39 3.90 14.10
C VAL A 160 18.09 3.83 14.89
N GLU A 161 17.42 2.69 14.81
CA GLU A 161 16.09 2.47 15.36
C GLU A 161 16.02 1.11 16.05
N ARG A 162 15.28 1.01 17.16
CA ARG A 162 15.00 -0.28 17.80
C ARG A 162 14.24 -1.18 16.83
N PHE A 163 14.69 -2.43 16.69
CA PHE A 163 13.96 -3.42 15.91
C PHE A 163 12.67 -3.83 16.64
N VAL A 164 11.60 -3.95 15.87
CA VAL A 164 10.27 -4.33 16.35
C VAL A 164 9.77 -5.44 15.44
N GLU A 165 9.26 -6.51 16.04
CA GLU A 165 8.68 -7.62 15.30
C GLU A 165 7.19 -7.41 15.06
N GLY A 166 6.70 -7.82 13.89
CA GLY A 166 5.28 -7.82 13.58
C GLY A 166 5.01 -8.02 12.10
N VAL A 167 3.73 -8.08 11.76
CA VAL A 167 3.28 -8.19 10.37
C VAL A 167 2.99 -6.80 9.82
N GLU A 168 3.63 -6.46 8.70
CA GLU A 168 3.47 -5.16 8.03
C GLU A 168 2.04 -4.98 7.48
N HIS A 169 1.38 -3.93 7.95
CA HIS A 169 0.09 -3.46 7.47
C HIS A 169 0.21 -2.03 6.95
N ARG A 170 -0.25 -1.81 5.72
CA ARG A 170 -0.49 -0.51 5.16
C ARG A 170 -1.90 -0.07 5.51
N VAL A 171 -2.08 0.95 6.34
CA VAL A 171 -3.38 1.52 6.69
C VAL A 171 -3.60 2.83 5.95
N LEU A 172 -4.69 2.94 5.19
CA LEU A 172 -5.11 4.18 4.53
C LEU A 172 -5.90 5.04 5.53
N LEU A 173 -5.34 6.19 5.89
CA LEU A 173 -6.00 7.19 6.71
C LEU A 173 -6.58 8.30 5.81
N VAL A 174 -7.86 8.61 5.99
CA VAL A 174 -8.58 9.68 5.29
C VAL A 174 -9.32 10.52 6.31
N TYR A 175 -8.95 11.79 6.44
CA TYR A 175 -9.49 12.78 7.37
C TYR A 175 -9.58 12.26 8.82
N GLY A 176 -8.51 11.60 9.29
CA GLY A 176 -8.43 11.06 10.65
C GLY A 176 -9.21 9.76 10.88
N LYS A 177 -9.73 9.14 9.81
CA LYS A 177 -10.43 7.85 9.88
C LYS A 177 -9.69 6.80 9.05
N VAL A 178 -9.62 5.57 9.58
CA VAL A 178 -9.14 4.43 8.80
C VAL A 178 -10.16 4.11 7.72
N ALA A 179 -9.73 4.15 6.46
CA ALA A 179 -10.56 3.88 5.29
C ALA A 179 -10.37 2.45 4.77
N ALA A 180 -9.13 1.94 4.80
CA ALA A 180 -8.80 0.59 4.37
C ALA A 180 -7.48 0.16 5.01
N ALA A 181 -7.21 -1.13 5.07
CA ALA A 181 -5.90 -1.68 5.40
C ALA A 181 -5.54 -2.83 4.48
N ALA A 182 -4.24 -3.04 4.27
CA ALA A 182 -3.73 -4.16 3.50
C ALA A 182 -2.44 -4.70 4.12
N ARG A 183 -2.33 -6.02 4.22
CA ARG A 183 -1.05 -6.70 4.47
C ARG A 183 -0.26 -6.75 3.18
N ARG A 184 1.05 -6.50 3.27
CA ARG A 184 1.97 -6.71 2.17
C ARG A 184 2.74 -7.99 2.43
N VAL A 185 2.56 -8.97 1.54
CA VAL A 185 3.20 -10.27 1.66
C VAL A 185 4.32 -10.34 0.63
N PRO A 186 5.57 -10.64 1.04
CA PRO A 186 6.67 -10.84 0.08
C PRO A 186 6.33 -11.87 -1.00
N ALA A 187 7.01 -11.74 -2.15
CA ALA A 187 6.81 -12.67 -3.26
C ALA A 187 6.97 -14.12 -2.75
N ASN A 188 6.01 -14.98 -3.08
CA ASN A 188 5.94 -16.33 -2.51
C ASN A 188 5.23 -17.30 -3.46
N VAL A 189 5.44 -18.59 -3.24
CA VAL A 189 4.63 -19.70 -3.77
C VAL A 189 4.28 -20.67 -2.64
N ILE A 190 3.22 -21.47 -2.84
CA ILE A 190 2.82 -22.54 -1.92
C ILE A 190 3.06 -23.87 -2.61
N GLY A 191 3.82 -24.75 -1.97
CA GLY A 191 4.07 -26.10 -2.46
C GLY A 191 2.79 -26.92 -2.58
N ASP A 192 2.67 -27.66 -3.67
CA ASP A 192 1.62 -28.67 -3.88
C ASP A 192 2.14 -30.10 -3.66
N GLY A 193 3.44 -30.25 -3.35
CA GLY A 193 4.11 -31.54 -3.16
C GLY A 193 4.56 -32.22 -4.46
N THR A 194 4.31 -31.62 -5.63
CA THR A 194 4.60 -32.23 -6.94
C THR A 194 5.33 -31.33 -7.91
N SER A 195 5.07 -30.02 -7.88
CA SER A 195 5.65 -29.04 -8.80
C SER A 195 6.91 -28.39 -8.23
N THR A 196 7.85 -28.13 -9.13
CA THR A 196 9.05 -27.34 -8.84
C THR A 196 8.69 -25.88 -8.54
N ILE A 197 9.57 -25.17 -7.84
CA ILE A 197 9.41 -23.73 -7.61
C ILE A 197 9.28 -22.96 -8.94
N THR A 198 10.01 -23.36 -9.99
CA THR A 198 9.86 -22.77 -11.34
C THR A 198 8.42 -22.86 -11.84
N GLU A 199 7.83 -24.05 -11.82
CA GLU A 199 6.46 -24.28 -12.29
C GLU A 199 5.43 -23.51 -11.45
N LEU A 200 5.61 -23.47 -10.13
CA LEU A 200 4.73 -22.72 -9.23
C LEU A 200 4.79 -21.21 -9.50
N VAL A 201 5.98 -20.67 -9.80
CA VAL A 201 6.16 -19.26 -10.17
C VAL A 201 5.51 -18.96 -11.52
N GLU A 202 5.71 -19.83 -12.51
CA GLU A 202 5.11 -19.69 -13.84
C GLU A 202 3.58 -19.69 -13.76
N GLU A 203 2.98 -20.59 -12.99
CA GLU A 203 1.55 -20.65 -12.79
C GLU A 203 1.01 -19.40 -12.09
N LYS A 204 1.67 -18.94 -11.02
CA LYS A 204 1.28 -17.69 -10.34
C LYS A 204 1.38 -16.48 -11.27
N ASN A 205 2.41 -16.42 -12.11
CA ASN A 205 2.59 -15.36 -13.11
C ASN A 205 1.53 -15.42 -14.22
N ARG A 206 1.14 -16.62 -14.66
CA ARG A 206 0.03 -16.82 -15.60
C ARG A 206 -1.28 -16.28 -15.01
N LEU A 207 -1.60 -16.64 -13.76
CA LEU A 207 -2.79 -16.16 -13.06
C LEU A 207 -2.78 -14.62 -12.92
N ARG A 208 -1.63 -14.01 -12.61
CA ARG A 208 -1.51 -12.55 -12.55
C ARG A 208 -1.81 -11.89 -13.89
N THR A 209 -1.26 -12.41 -14.98
CA THR A 209 -1.56 -11.90 -16.33
C THR A 209 -3.03 -12.05 -16.70
N GLU A 210 -3.65 -13.19 -16.38
CA GLU A 210 -5.07 -13.45 -16.68
C GLU A 210 -6.02 -12.61 -15.84
N SER A 211 -5.65 -12.28 -14.60
CA SER A 211 -6.48 -11.48 -13.69
C SER A 211 -6.77 -10.07 -14.18
N GLN A 212 -5.91 -9.53 -15.07
CA GLN A 212 -5.91 -8.12 -15.48
C GLN A 212 -5.85 -7.13 -14.30
N ASN A 213 -5.37 -7.59 -13.13
CA ASN A 213 -5.13 -6.74 -11.98
C ASN A 213 -4.00 -5.74 -12.33
N PRO A 214 -4.26 -4.42 -12.29
CA PRO A 214 -3.29 -3.42 -12.75
C PRO A 214 -2.19 -3.10 -11.71
N VAL A 215 -2.19 -3.78 -10.56
CA VAL A 215 -1.28 -3.52 -9.43
C VAL A 215 -0.28 -4.66 -9.22
N HIS A 216 -0.66 -5.91 -9.46
CA HIS A 216 0.15 -7.09 -9.16
C HIS A 216 0.95 -7.56 -10.38
N TYR A 217 2.25 -7.27 -10.37
CA TYR A 217 3.18 -7.59 -11.46
C TYR A 217 3.67 -9.04 -11.38
N GLN A 218 4.17 -9.57 -12.50
CA GLN A 218 4.82 -10.88 -12.49
C GLN A 218 6.02 -10.89 -11.55
N ILE A 219 6.25 -12.03 -10.90
CA ILE A 219 7.44 -12.31 -10.09
C ILE A 219 8.62 -12.49 -11.05
N PRO A 220 9.64 -11.62 -11.02
CA PRO A 220 10.84 -11.80 -11.81
C PRO A 220 11.71 -12.88 -11.17
N VAL A 221 12.16 -13.86 -11.95
CA VAL A 221 13.15 -14.86 -11.51
C VAL A 221 14.55 -14.30 -11.79
N ASP A 222 15.10 -13.59 -10.81
CA ASP A 222 16.42 -12.94 -10.88
C ASP A 222 17.34 -13.42 -9.74
N ASP A 223 18.51 -12.80 -9.60
CA ASP A 223 19.48 -13.15 -8.56
C ASP A 223 18.96 -12.92 -7.14
N VAL A 224 18.01 -11.99 -6.95
CA VAL A 224 17.38 -11.78 -5.64
C VAL A 224 16.57 -13.00 -5.26
N VAL A 225 15.78 -13.56 -6.19
CA VAL A 225 15.04 -14.80 -5.97
C VAL A 225 15.98 -15.96 -5.67
N ARG A 226 17.05 -16.11 -6.45
CA ARG A 226 18.03 -17.19 -6.25
C ARG A 226 18.68 -17.13 -4.87
N LYS A 227 19.11 -15.94 -4.44
CA LYS A 227 19.70 -15.73 -3.12
C LYS A 227 18.71 -16.01 -1.98
N GLU A 228 17.45 -15.61 -2.15
CA GLU A 228 16.43 -15.84 -1.12
C GLU A 228 16.07 -17.32 -0.96
N LEU A 229 16.03 -18.07 -2.07
CA LEU A 229 15.87 -19.53 -2.04
C LEU A 229 17.05 -20.23 -1.37
N GLN A 230 18.29 -19.80 -1.66
CA GLN A 230 19.50 -20.37 -1.05
C GLN A 230 19.51 -20.24 0.47
N LYS A 231 19.03 -19.12 1.04
CA LYS A 231 18.88 -18.95 2.50
C LYS A 231 17.95 -19.99 3.11
N GLN A 232 16.95 -20.43 2.35
CA GLN A 232 16.00 -21.47 2.74
C GLN A 232 16.48 -22.88 2.34
N GLN A 233 17.72 -23.03 1.85
CA GLN A 233 18.30 -24.28 1.36
C GLN A 233 17.49 -24.90 0.21
N LEU A 234 16.86 -24.05 -0.60
CA LEU A 234 16.07 -24.41 -1.77
C LEU A 234 16.72 -23.90 -3.06
N SER A 235 16.32 -24.48 -4.19
CA SER A 235 16.64 -24.05 -5.55
C SER A 235 15.37 -23.96 -6.40
N LEU A 236 15.45 -23.40 -7.60
CA LEU A 236 14.31 -23.34 -8.52
C LEU A 236 13.75 -24.72 -8.92
N ASP A 237 14.58 -25.75 -8.87
CA ASP A 237 14.22 -27.14 -9.20
C ASP A 237 13.70 -27.92 -7.98
N SER A 238 13.72 -27.32 -6.79
CA SER A 238 13.19 -27.95 -5.59
C SER A 238 11.67 -28.08 -5.68
N VAL A 239 11.13 -29.20 -5.18
CA VAL A 239 9.69 -29.45 -5.04
C VAL A 239 9.31 -29.23 -3.57
N PRO A 240 8.65 -28.12 -3.22
CA PRO A 240 8.27 -27.86 -1.83
C PRO A 240 7.15 -28.80 -1.38
N ALA A 241 7.14 -29.16 -0.11
CA ALA A 241 6.10 -30.02 0.46
C ALA A 241 4.72 -29.36 0.34
N GLN A 242 3.67 -30.17 0.34
CA GLN A 242 2.30 -29.65 0.26
C GLN A 242 2.00 -28.67 1.41
N GLY A 243 1.56 -27.46 1.07
CA GLY A 243 1.28 -26.39 2.02
C GLY A 243 2.51 -25.59 2.49
N GLN A 244 3.72 -25.98 2.11
CA GLN A 244 4.93 -25.25 2.45
C GLN A 244 4.95 -23.90 1.70
N LYS A 245 4.94 -22.79 2.44
CA LYS A 245 5.16 -21.47 1.85
C LYS A 245 6.65 -21.26 1.61
N VAL A 246 7.01 -20.91 0.39
CA VAL A 246 8.38 -20.56 -0.01
C VAL A 246 8.45 -19.09 -0.31
N TRP A 247 9.36 -18.39 0.35
CA TRP A 247 9.62 -16.96 0.12
C TRP A 247 10.58 -16.79 -1.06
N LEU A 248 10.26 -15.88 -1.96
CA LEU A 248 11.02 -15.61 -3.18
C LEU A 248 11.74 -14.27 -3.11
N ARG A 249 11.30 -13.35 -2.26
CA ARG A 249 11.97 -12.06 -2.05
C ARG A 249 11.88 -11.65 -0.58
N PRO A 250 12.88 -10.89 -0.07
CA PRO A 250 12.84 -10.39 1.30
C PRO A 250 11.90 -9.19 1.49
N ASN A 251 11.63 -8.42 0.43
CA ASN A 251 10.73 -7.25 0.49
C ASN A 251 9.28 -7.60 0.12
N SER A 252 8.34 -6.84 0.71
CA SER A 252 6.89 -7.01 0.54
C SER A 252 6.31 -6.20 -0.65
N ASN A 253 7.18 -5.67 -1.51
CA ASN A 253 6.82 -4.76 -2.59
C ASN A 253 5.96 -5.45 -3.66
N VAL A 254 4.76 -4.93 -3.90
CA VAL A 254 3.82 -5.52 -4.88
C VAL A 254 4.37 -5.48 -6.32
N HIS A 255 5.17 -4.45 -6.66
CA HIS A 255 5.77 -4.31 -7.99
C HIS A 255 6.91 -5.30 -8.26
N SER A 256 7.55 -5.86 -7.23
CA SER A 256 8.56 -6.92 -7.33
C SER A 256 7.94 -8.32 -7.22
N GLY A 257 6.60 -8.39 -7.23
CA GLY A 257 5.85 -9.62 -7.21
C GLY A 257 5.32 -10.03 -5.83
N GLY A 258 5.31 -9.14 -4.84
CA GLY A 258 4.56 -9.35 -3.59
C GLY A 258 3.04 -9.39 -3.79
N ASP A 259 2.32 -9.88 -2.79
CA ASP A 259 0.86 -9.92 -2.75
C ASP A 259 0.32 -8.85 -1.80
N GLY A 260 -0.62 -8.03 -2.28
CA GLY A 260 -1.44 -7.17 -1.42
C GLY A 260 -2.69 -7.92 -0.96
N VAL A 261 -2.85 -8.09 0.35
CA VAL A 261 -3.99 -8.78 0.95
C VAL A 261 -4.84 -7.76 1.69
N ASP A 262 -6.12 -7.62 1.34
CA ASP A 262 -7.04 -6.78 2.11
C ASP A 262 -7.12 -7.28 3.56
N ALA A 263 -6.88 -6.38 4.50
CA ALA A 263 -6.85 -6.66 5.93
C ALA A 263 -7.68 -5.63 6.72
N THR A 264 -8.58 -4.92 6.02
CA THR A 264 -9.37 -3.83 6.62
C THR A 264 -10.21 -4.31 7.80
N ASP A 265 -10.85 -5.48 7.65
CA ASP A 265 -11.72 -6.05 8.69
C ASP A 265 -10.93 -6.89 9.71
N GLU A 266 -9.61 -7.06 9.53
CA GLU A 266 -8.71 -7.73 10.47
C GLU A 266 -8.18 -6.77 11.55
N LEU A 267 -8.39 -5.46 11.41
CA LEU A 267 -7.93 -4.47 12.39
C LEU A 267 -8.80 -4.50 13.65
N THR A 268 -8.15 -4.49 14.81
CA THR A 268 -8.83 -4.33 16.10
C THR A 268 -9.22 -2.88 16.34
N ALA A 269 -10.11 -2.64 17.32
CA ALA A 269 -10.50 -1.29 17.71
C ALA A 269 -9.28 -0.46 18.18
N GLU A 270 -8.38 -1.05 18.97
CA GLU A 270 -7.15 -0.38 19.44
C GLU A 270 -6.26 0.04 18.26
N GLU A 271 -6.11 -0.81 17.24
CA GLU A 271 -5.27 -0.52 16.07
C GLU A 271 -5.88 0.59 15.20
N ILE A 272 -7.21 0.59 15.05
CA ILE A 272 -7.94 1.66 14.36
C ILE A 272 -7.77 3.00 15.10
N GLU A 273 -7.91 2.99 16.43
CA GLU A 273 -7.73 4.18 17.26
C GLU A 273 -6.29 4.70 17.19
N MET A 274 -5.31 3.81 17.24
CA MET A 274 -3.89 4.12 17.10
C MET A 274 -3.59 4.75 15.73
N ALA A 275 -4.10 4.17 14.64
CA ALA A 275 -3.96 4.74 13.30
C ALA A 275 -4.66 6.12 13.18
N ALA A 276 -5.84 6.28 13.80
CA ALA A 276 -6.54 7.56 13.82
C ALA A 276 -5.79 8.64 14.64
N ALA A 277 -5.10 8.24 15.71
CA ALA A 277 -4.31 9.15 16.54
C ALA A 277 -3.11 9.76 15.78
N VAL A 278 -2.62 9.12 14.72
CA VAL A 278 -1.57 9.68 13.83
C VAL A 278 -1.97 11.04 13.25
N ALA A 279 -3.24 11.22 12.86
CA ALA A 279 -3.71 12.52 12.36
C ALA A 279 -3.69 13.62 13.45
N LYS A 280 -3.83 13.26 14.73
CA LYS A 280 -3.72 14.20 15.85
C LYS A 280 -2.26 14.56 16.12
N ALA A 281 -1.36 13.58 16.00
CA ALA A 281 0.07 13.75 16.24
C ALA A 281 0.78 14.61 15.17
N ILE A 282 0.25 14.66 13.95
CA ILE A 282 0.84 15.39 12.83
C ILE A 282 -0.13 16.45 12.32
N PRO A 283 -0.02 17.71 12.78
CA PRO A 283 -0.92 18.79 12.39
C PRO A 283 -0.98 19.00 10.88
N GLY A 284 -2.20 19.06 10.34
CA GLY A 284 -2.44 19.25 8.90
C GLY A 284 -2.34 17.99 8.06
N LEU A 285 -2.20 16.80 8.69
CA LEU A 285 -2.28 15.51 8.01
C LEU A 285 -3.74 15.12 7.79
N ARG A 286 -4.19 15.20 6.54
CA ARG A 286 -5.56 14.87 6.12
C ARG A 286 -5.63 13.51 5.44
N VAL A 287 -4.58 13.09 4.74
CA VAL A 287 -4.52 11.78 4.08
C VAL A 287 -3.14 11.20 4.24
N ALA A 288 -3.06 9.94 4.65
CA ALA A 288 -1.78 9.25 4.78
C ALA A 288 -1.97 7.77 4.48
N GLY A 289 -0.89 7.12 4.06
CA GLY A 289 -0.77 5.70 4.31
C GLY A 289 0.18 5.50 5.48
N ILE A 290 -0.24 4.71 6.45
CA ILE A 290 0.50 4.45 7.69
C ILE A 290 1.01 3.02 7.57
N ASP A 291 2.30 2.81 7.71
CA ASP A 291 2.88 1.47 7.80
C ASP A 291 2.95 1.12 9.29
N MET A 292 2.24 0.06 9.66
CA MET A 292 2.15 -0.44 11.03
C MET A 292 2.71 -1.86 11.10
N LEU A 293 3.39 -2.17 12.19
CA LEU A 293 3.73 -3.54 12.57
C LEU A 293 2.70 -3.97 13.62
N LEU A 294 1.92 -5.00 13.29
CA LEU A 294 0.86 -5.51 14.14
C LEU A 294 1.18 -6.94 14.59
N PRO A 295 0.89 -7.29 15.85
CA PRO A 295 1.00 -8.67 16.31
C PRO A 295 -0.05 -9.52 15.60
N ARG A 296 0.38 -10.57 14.90
CA ARG A 296 -0.49 -11.48 14.17
C ARG A 296 0.10 -12.88 14.23
N GLU A 297 -0.78 -13.88 14.13
CA GLU A 297 -0.39 -15.29 14.03
C GLU A 297 0.50 -15.76 15.21
N GLY A 298 0.30 -15.19 16.40
CA GLY A 298 1.07 -15.50 17.61
C GLY A 298 2.46 -14.87 17.68
N ASN A 299 2.81 -14.03 16.70
CA ASN A 299 4.10 -13.37 16.58
C ASN A 299 3.97 -11.85 16.67
N GLY A 300 5.07 -11.19 17.05
CA GLY A 300 5.20 -9.74 17.03
C GLY A 300 5.01 -9.06 18.40
N ASP A 301 5.57 -7.87 18.48
CA ASP A 301 5.42 -6.97 19.61
C ASP A 301 4.02 -6.35 19.67
N GLN A 302 3.82 -5.43 20.62
CA GLN A 302 2.67 -4.53 20.62
C GLN A 302 2.54 -3.79 19.27
N PRO A 303 1.36 -3.26 18.89
CA PRO A 303 1.22 -2.46 17.68
C PRO A 303 2.18 -1.26 17.66
N TYR A 304 2.91 -1.06 16.55
CA TYR A 304 3.78 0.09 16.31
C TYR A 304 3.47 0.75 14.97
N VAL A 305 3.52 2.09 14.92
CA VAL A 305 3.60 2.84 13.66
C VAL A 305 5.08 2.94 13.26
N LEU A 306 5.42 2.37 12.11
CA LEU A 306 6.77 2.37 11.55
C LEU A 306 7.03 3.59 10.66
N GLU A 307 6.06 3.94 9.81
CA GLU A 307 6.19 5.06 8.88
C GLU A 307 4.83 5.72 8.61
N VAL A 308 4.83 7.04 8.39
CA VAL A 308 3.66 7.78 7.93
C VAL A 308 3.99 8.41 6.59
N ASN A 309 3.30 7.97 5.54
CA ASN A 309 3.50 8.44 4.18
C ASN A 309 2.40 9.43 3.79
N SER A 310 2.74 10.71 3.65
CA SER A 310 1.79 11.78 3.28
C SER A 310 1.29 11.73 1.83
N SER A 311 1.75 10.77 1.02
CA SER A 311 1.19 10.44 -0.29
C SER A 311 0.59 9.04 -0.23
N ALA A 312 -0.71 8.95 0.01
CA ALA A 312 -1.37 7.67 0.18
C ALA A 312 -1.62 7.00 -1.19
N MET A 313 -0.84 5.97 -1.51
CA MET A 313 -1.09 5.14 -2.67
C MET A 313 -2.32 4.26 -2.43
N ILE A 314 -3.43 4.57 -3.09
CA ILE A 314 -4.73 3.93 -2.88
C ILE A 314 -4.93 2.65 -3.70
N THR A 315 -4.07 2.40 -4.69
CA THR A 315 -4.28 1.35 -5.70
C THR A 315 -4.23 -0.05 -5.11
N GLY A 316 -3.35 -0.31 -4.13
CA GLY A 316 -3.27 -1.60 -3.43
C GLY A 316 -4.54 -1.95 -2.65
N HIS A 317 -5.23 -0.94 -2.09
CA HIS A 317 -6.52 -1.14 -1.43
C HIS A 317 -7.66 -1.35 -2.42
N HIS A 318 -7.55 -0.73 -3.60
CA HIS A 318 -8.57 -0.83 -4.65
C HIS A 318 -8.52 -2.16 -5.41
N TYR A 319 -7.32 -2.72 -5.56
CA TYR A 319 -7.08 -3.95 -6.32
C TYR A 319 -6.20 -4.93 -5.54
N PRO A 320 -6.62 -5.42 -4.36
CA PRO A 320 -5.87 -6.43 -3.64
C PRO A 320 -5.78 -7.72 -4.47
N TRP A 321 -4.74 -8.52 -4.21
CA TRP A 321 -4.61 -9.88 -4.77
C TRP A 321 -5.56 -10.85 -4.07
N VAL A 322 -5.67 -10.73 -2.75
CA VAL A 322 -6.53 -11.56 -1.90
C VAL A 322 -7.42 -10.65 -1.05
N GLY A 323 -8.68 -11.05 -0.87
CA GLY A 323 -9.64 -10.33 -0.03
C GLY A 323 -10.50 -9.34 -0.82
N GLN A 324 -11.14 -8.42 -0.10
CA GLN A 324 -12.16 -7.54 -0.68
C GLN A 324 -11.53 -6.25 -1.24
N ALA A 325 -11.84 -5.94 -2.49
CA ALA A 325 -11.52 -4.64 -3.08
C ALA A 325 -12.24 -3.51 -2.32
N ARG A 326 -11.49 -2.49 -1.88
CA ARG A 326 -12.03 -1.31 -1.18
C ARG A 326 -12.08 -0.12 -2.13
N ASP A 327 -13.20 0.59 -2.19
CA ASP A 327 -13.32 1.82 -2.99
C ASP A 327 -12.57 3.00 -2.36
N ALA A 328 -11.25 2.88 -2.26
CA ALA A 328 -10.38 3.87 -1.64
C ALA A 328 -10.43 5.24 -2.34
N ALA A 329 -10.70 5.26 -3.66
CA ALA A 329 -10.89 6.50 -4.40
C ALA A 329 -12.19 7.21 -4.01
N GLY A 330 -13.29 6.46 -3.86
CA GLY A 330 -14.57 6.95 -3.36
C GLY A 330 -14.46 7.47 -1.93
N MET A 331 -13.85 6.68 -1.03
CA MET A 331 -13.62 7.07 0.37
C MET A 331 -12.79 8.36 0.49
N LEU A 332 -11.73 8.48 -0.33
CA LEU A 332 -10.93 9.71 -0.41
C LEU A 332 -11.78 10.90 -0.90
N LEU A 333 -12.61 10.71 -1.92
CA LEU A 333 -13.54 11.74 -2.41
C LEU A 333 -14.59 12.15 -1.38
N ASP A 334 -15.09 11.23 -0.57
CA ASP A 334 -16.06 11.53 0.48
C ASP A 334 -15.44 12.35 1.61
N GLY A 335 -14.19 12.07 1.97
CA GLY A 335 -13.44 12.93 2.89
C GLY A 335 -13.18 14.33 2.32
N MET A 336 -12.86 14.42 1.03
CA MET A 336 -12.61 15.70 0.36
C MET A 336 -13.86 16.55 0.16
N PHE A 337 -14.96 15.91 -0.24
CA PHE A 337 -16.23 16.53 -0.55
C PHE A 337 -17.36 15.69 0.07
N PRO A 338 -17.72 15.92 1.34
CA PRO A 338 -18.79 15.14 1.98
C PRO A 338 -20.12 15.31 1.24
N ARG A 339 -20.88 14.21 1.07
CA ARG A 339 -22.25 14.24 0.53
C ARG A 339 -23.15 14.91 1.60
N ARG A 340 -24.05 15.83 1.22
CA ARG A 340 -25.03 16.38 2.17
C ARG A 340 -26.04 15.29 2.52
N GLY A 341 -26.28 15.03 3.81
CA GLY A 341 -27.29 14.08 4.29
C GLY A 341 -26.89 12.59 4.27
N GLY A 342 -25.68 12.23 3.82
CA GLY A 342 -25.20 10.85 3.82
C GLY A 342 -24.39 10.53 5.08
N THR A 343 -24.75 9.44 5.76
CA THR A 343 -23.87 8.78 6.72
C THR A 343 -22.54 8.47 6.04
N VAL A 344 -21.44 8.86 6.68
CA VAL A 344 -20.08 8.39 6.36
C VAL A 344 -20.15 6.88 6.14
N HIS A 345 -19.51 6.36 5.09
CA HIS A 345 -19.40 4.91 4.85
C HIS A 345 -19.13 4.19 6.17
N PRO A 346 -19.83 3.07 6.46
CA PRO A 346 -19.67 2.39 7.73
C PRO A 346 -18.19 2.07 7.93
N THR A 347 -17.62 2.65 8.97
CA THR A 347 -16.38 2.19 9.59
C THR A 347 -16.52 0.70 9.92
N PRO A 348 -15.41 -0.06 10.02
CA PRO A 348 -15.47 -1.47 10.40
C PRO A 348 -16.39 -1.64 11.62
N ALA A 349 -17.41 -2.46 11.46
CA ALA A 349 -18.49 -2.56 12.42
C ALA A 349 -17.97 -3.15 13.74
N ASN A 350 -18.28 -2.47 14.85
CA ASN A 350 -18.10 -3.00 16.20
C ASN A 350 -18.82 -4.35 16.32
N ALA A 351 -18.07 -5.43 16.51
CA ALA A 351 -18.64 -6.72 16.88
C ALA A 351 -18.97 -6.71 18.38
N SER A 352 -20.28 -6.69 18.68
CA SER A 352 -20.80 -7.08 19.99
C SER A 352 -22.00 -8.04 19.80
N SER A 353 -21.66 -9.33 19.78
CA SER A 353 -22.36 -10.54 20.29
C SER A 353 -23.86 -10.81 19.93
N PRO A 354 -24.43 -12.01 20.23
CA PRO A 354 -24.75 -13.00 19.20
C PRO A 354 -26.25 -13.34 19.09
N GLY A 355 -26.70 -13.77 17.90
CA GLY A 355 -27.97 -14.48 17.78
C GLY A 355 -28.56 -14.58 16.37
N GLY A 356 -28.88 -15.83 15.96
CA GLY A 356 -30.07 -16.10 15.15
C GLY A 356 -29.93 -16.31 13.63
N SER A 357 -29.72 -17.58 13.24
CA SER A 357 -30.38 -18.31 12.13
C SER A 357 -30.56 -17.66 10.73
N GLY A 358 -29.72 -18.12 9.79
CA GLY A 358 -30.07 -18.75 8.50
C GLY A 358 -31.03 -18.09 7.50
N VAL A 359 -30.51 -17.73 6.30
CA VAL A 359 -31.24 -17.80 5.01
C VAL A 359 -30.25 -18.03 3.85
N SER A 360 -30.55 -19.01 2.98
CA SER A 360 -29.89 -19.31 1.71
C SER A 360 -30.48 -18.51 0.53
N ALA A 361 -29.68 -18.07 -0.45
CA ALA A 361 -30.16 -17.78 -1.81
C ALA A 361 -29.05 -17.70 -2.90
N SER A 362 -29.15 -18.64 -3.85
CA SER A 362 -28.80 -18.69 -5.28
C SER A 362 -27.70 -17.81 -5.92
N ARG A 363 -26.69 -18.50 -6.49
CA ARG A 363 -25.76 -18.02 -7.54
C ARG A 363 -26.24 -18.48 -8.93
N SER A 364 -26.60 -17.58 -9.85
CA SER A 364 -26.66 -17.91 -11.29
C SER A 364 -26.70 -16.75 -12.31
N GLY A 365 -26.49 -15.49 -11.93
CA GLY A 365 -26.66 -14.34 -12.86
C GLY A 365 -25.42 -13.83 -13.62
N VAL A 366 -24.19 -14.18 -13.21
CA VAL A 366 -22.98 -13.40 -13.59
C VAL A 366 -22.23 -13.95 -14.82
N THR A 367 -22.54 -15.16 -15.27
CA THR A 367 -21.68 -15.91 -16.21
C THR A 367 -21.83 -15.52 -17.69
N THR A 368 -22.95 -14.94 -18.11
CA THR A 368 -23.22 -14.72 -19.55
C THR A 368 -22.63 -13.42 -20.09
N GLN A 369 -22.58 -12.37 -19.27
CA GLN A 369 -22.07 -11.05 -19.67
C GLN A 369 -20.53 -11.02 -19.78
N VAL A 370 -19.85 -11.74 -18.89
CA VAL A 370 -18.39 -11.91 -18.89
C VAL A 370 -17.92 -12.67 -20.14
N ARG A 371 -18.63 -13.73 -20.54
CA ARG A 371 -18.30 -14.52 -21.74
C ARG A 371 -18.39 -13.70 -23.04
N ARG A 372 -19.31 -12.73 -23.11
CA ARG A 372 -19.47 -11.87 -24.29
C ARG A 372 -18.34 -10.83 -24.42
N GLN A 373 -17.85 -10.30 -23.31
CA GLN A 373 -16.72 -9.35 -23.29
C GLN A 373 -15.38 -10.03 -23.63
N VAL A 374 -15.15 -11.26 -23.17
CA VAL A 374 -13.94 -12.05 -23.49
C VAL A 374 -13.80 -12.32 -24.99
N ARG A 375 -14.91 -12.56 -25.69
CA ARG A 375 -14.91 -12.81 -27.15
C ARG A 375 -14.54 -11.57 -27.98
N ILE A 376 -14.90 -10.37 -27.49
CA ILE A 376 -14.56 -9.08 -28.14
C ILE A 376 -13.08 -8.76 -27.93
N LEU A 377 -12.53 -9.03 -26.74
CA LEU A 377 -11.11 -8.83 -26.42
C LEU A 377 -10.18 -9.76 -27.21
N ARG A 378 -10.54 -11.05 -27.40
CA ARG A 378 -9.77 -11.99 -28.23
C ARG A 378 -9.63 -11.53 -29.69
N ARG A 379 -10.65 -10.89 -30.27
CA ARG A 379 -10.60 -10.35 -31.63
C ARG A 379 -9.68 -9.14 -31.77
N ARG A 380 -9.58 -8.29 -30.73
CA ARG A 380 -8.67 -7.14 -30.72
C ARG A 380 -7.21 -7.53 -30.54
N LEU A 381 -6.94 -8.57 -29.75
CA LEU A 381 -5.58 -9.12 -29.56
C LEU A 381 -5.03 -9.79 -30.83
N LEU A 382 -5.86 -10.52 -31.59
CA LEU A 382 -5.45 -11.07 -32.90
C LEU A 382 -5.15 -9.95 -33.92
N TRP A 383 -5.93 -8.88 -33.91
CA TRP A 383 -5.70 -7.73 -34.79
C TRP A 383 -4.37 -7.01 -34.47
N TRP A 384 -4.02 -6.90 -33.18
CA TRP A 384 -2.78 -6.26 -32.75
C TRP A 384 -1.53 -7.12 -33.03
N LYS A 385 -1.61 -8.45 -32.82
CA LYS A 385 -0.52 -9.39 -33.17
C LYS A 385 -0.16 -9.37 -34.67
N ASN A 386 -1.14 -9.22 -35.56
CA ASN A 386 -0.90 -9.25 -37.01
C ASN A 386 -0.32 -7.95 -37.59
N ARG A 387 -0.22 -6.87 -36.79
CA ARG A 387 0.36 -5.58 -37.21
C ARG A 387 1.81 -5.37 -36.77
N GLN A 388 2.32 -6.19 -35.86
CA GLN A 388 3.71 -6.17 -35.39
C GLN A 388 4.64 -7.07 -36.23
N LEU A 389 4.08 -7.82 -37.20
CA LEU A 389 4.81 -8.73 -38.08
C LEU A 389 4.79 -8.28 -39.56
N LYS A 390 4.63 -6.98 -39.82
CA LYS A 390 4.79 -6.39 -41.15
C LYS A 390 5.66 -5.15 -41.09
#